data_AF-A0A7C9W618-F1
#
_entry.id   AF-A0A7C9W618-F1
#
_cell.length_a   1.000
_cell.length_b   1.000
_cell.length_c   1.000
_cell.angle_alpha   90.00
_cell.angle_beta   90.00
_cell.angle_gamma   90.00
#
_symmetry.space_group_name_H-M   'P 1'
#
loop_
_entity.id
_entity.type
_entity.pdbx_description
1 polymer ?
#
loop_
_entity_poly.entity_id
_entity_poly.type
_entity_poly.pdbx_seq_one_letter_code
_entity_poly.pdbx_strand_id
1 'polypeptide(L)'
;MSQPATPLSEQDQQQLVRQIGRAMLPAVPQGWQRIRAEYRAAGRHIEVDLAFAGPDGQLRPVRPPMDVVQMFGHLRGGMYHPDRGTWLSATYEIEAPAAFTVDFNAEDEPRWRNAPPPIGFRDELQTFPRPDRQIPDWWRQRVGLPPLPAPEPEPAPQQEFQVPPVVTPDQPAQVAGSNELRTARVYDGKNDDGRIIVNRQPVDPQLMDGLLNYLESAPVVLAARSYDLDEFSQTGEQDVPLNFRTDGTWIWAGAVPHYLRKYGLPPEPELVAHAMSRNFQVGEVNEQAQDLAVSIITGQG
;
A
#
# COMPACT_ATOMS: atom_id res chain seq x y z
N MET A 1 2.14 8.81 34.59
CA MET A 1 2.45 7.57 33.85
C MET A 1 1.11 6.98 33.44
N SER A 2 0.68 7.22 32.21
CA SER A 2 -0.58 6.67 31.71
C SER A 2 -0.29 5.30 31.12
N GLN A 3 -0.90 4.26 31.67
CA GLN A 3 -0.79 2.89 31.16
C GLN A 3 -1.21 2.87 29.68
N PRO A 4 -0.50 2.14 28.80
CA PRO A 4 -0.97 1.97 27.43
C PRO A 4 -2.37 1.34 27.48
N ALA A 5 -3.30 1.90 26.72
CA ALA A 5 -4.63 1.33 26.60
C ALA A 5 -4.51 -0.14 26.18
N THR A 6 -5.21 -1.03 26.87
CA THR A 6 -5.29 -2.44 26.47
C THR A 6 -5.73 -2.50 25.01
N PRO A 7 -4.97 -3.16 24.11
CA PRO A 7 -5.36 -3.26 22.72
C PRO A 7 -6.73 -3.93 22.62
N LEU A 8 -7.60 -3.37 21.79
CA LEU A 8 -8.92 -3.95 21.52
C LEU A 8 -8.73 -5.24 20.72
N SER A 9 -9.51 -6.27 21.03
CA SER A 9 -9.55 -7.47 20.19
C SER A 9 -10.07 -7.12 18.79
N GLU A 10 -9.73 -7.92 17.78
CA GLU A 10 -10.23 -7.70 16.41
C GLU A 10 -11.77 -7.66 16.36
N GLN A 11 -12.43 -8.48 17.17
CA GLN A 11 -13.88 -8.51 17.29
C GLN A 11 -14.43 -7.19 17.87
N ASP A 12 -13.81 -6.68 18.94
CA ASP A 12 -14.20 -5.41 19.55
C ASP A 12 -13.94 -4.23 18.61
N GLN A 13 -12.82 -4.25 17.86
CA GLN A 13 -12.51 -3.26 16.83
C GLN A 13 -13.59 -3.25 15.74
N GLN A 14 -13.94 -4.41 15.18
CA GLN A 14 -15.00 -4.53 14.17
C GLN A 14 -16.37 -4.10 14.72
N GLN A 15 -16.67 -4.43 15.97
CA GLN A 15 -17.90 -4.01 16.62
C GLN A 15 -17.94 -2.49 16.78
N LEU A 16 -16.83 -1.86 17.20
CA LEU A 16 -16.72 -0.42 17.36
C LEU A 16 -16.83 0.32 16.02
N VAL A 17 -16.19 -0.20 14.95
CA VAL A 17 -16.34 0.33 13.58
C VAL A 17 -17.80 0.33 13.12
N ARG A 18 -18.54 -0.76 13.36
CA ARG A 18 -19.98 -0.80 13.03
C ARG A 18 -20.80 0.16 13.88
N GLN A 19 -20.46 0.33 15.15
CA GLN A 19 -21.14 1.29 16.03
C GLN A 19 -20.88 2.73 15.58
N ILE A 20 -19.66 3.07 15.15
CA ILE A 20 -19.32 4.39 14.58
C ILE A 20 -20.22 4.67 13.37
N GLY A 21 -20.33 3.71 12.45
CA GLY A 21 -21.22 3.80 11.28
C GLY A 21 -22.66 4.14 11.67
N ARG A 22 -23.21 3.42 12.64
CA ARG A 22 -24.58 3.63 13.15
C ARG A 22 -24.75 4.98 13.86
N ALA A 23 -23.73 5.44 14.58
CA ALA A 23 -23.77 6.71 15.32
C ALA A 23 -23.74 7.94 14.40
N MET A 24 -23.29 7.80 13.15
CA MET A 24 -23.34 8.87 12.14
C MET A 24 -24.74 9.06 11.54
N LEU A 25 -25.55 8.00 11.45
CA LEU A 25 -26.85 8.02 10.78
C LEU A 25 -27.84 9.07 11.32
N PRO A 26 -27.95 9.33 12.65
CA PRO A 26 -28.86 10.35 13.16
C PRO A 26 -28.48 11.79 12.78
N ALA A 27 -27.22 12.04 12.39
CA ALA A 27 -26.74 13.36 12.04
C ALA A 27 -27.02 13.75 10.58
N VAL A 28 -27.44 12.79 9.75
CA VAL A 28 -27.69 12.98 8.32
C VAL A 28 -29.20 12.97 8.03
N PRO A 29 -29.69 13.78 7.07
CA PRO A 29 -31.09 13.80 6.71
C PRO A 29 -31.49 12.52 5.97
N GLN A 30 -32.80 12.23 5.91
CA GLN A 30 -33.32 11.13 5.11
C GLN A 30 -32.98 11.31 3.61
N GLY A 31 -32.83 10.19 2.89
CA GLY A 31 -32.52 10.20 1.45
C GLY A 31 -31.05 10.44 1.10
N TRP A 32 -30.14 10.32 2.08
CA TRP A 32 -28.71 10.28 1.82
C TRP A 32 -28.34 9.05 0.97
N GLN A 33 -27.33 9.18 0.11
CA GLN A 33 -26.75 8.10 -0.69
C GLN A 33 -25.32 7.77 -0.25
N ARG A 34 -24.55 8.77 0.18
CA ARG A 34 -23.20 8.60 0.70
C ARG A 34 -22.98 9.41 1.98
N ILE A 35 -22.24 8.85 2.93
CA ILE A 35 -21.72 9.56 4.10
C ILE A 35 -20.21 9.40 4.07
N ARG A 36 -19.47 10.47 4.32
CA ARG A 36 -18.01 10.44 4.46
C ARG A 36 -17.63 11.09 5.78
N ALA A 37 -16.90 10.37 6.61
CA ALA A 37 -16.25 10.90 7.79
C ALA A 37 -14.73 10.82 7.63
N GLU A 38 -14.03 11.86 8.04
CA GLU A 38 -12.58 11.88 8.08
C GLU A 38 -12.14 12.29 9.48
N TYR A 39 -11.47 11.38 10.17
CA TYR A 39 -10.87 11.63 11.47
C TYR A 39 -9.37 11.83 11.28
N ARG A 40 -8.79 12.85 11.91
CA ARG A 40 -7.35 13.12 11.92
C ARG A 40 -6.92 13.47 13.35
N ALA A 41 -5.88 12.83 13.87
CA ALA A 41 -5.34 13.16 15.18
C ALA A 41 -3.82 13.02 15.29
N ALA A 42 -3.22 13.98 16.00
CA ALA A 42 -1.83 13.95 16.44
C ALA A 42 -1.76 14.55 17.85
N GLY A 43 -1.43 13.72 18.84
CA GLY A 43 -1.38 14.08 20.25
C GLY A 43 -2.77 14.51 20.72
N ARG A 44 -2.90 15.76 21.16
CA ARG A 44 -4.16 16.35 21.61
C ARG A 44 -4.93 17.08 20.51
N HIS A 45 -4.36 17.24 19.32
CA HIS A 45 -5.03 17.88 18.19
C HIS A 45 -5.88 16.84 17.47
N ILE A 46 -7.20 17.04 17.47
CA ILE A 46 -8.18 16.15 16.85
C ILE A 46 -9.06 16.97 15.92
N GLU A 47 -9.17 16.53 14.67
CA GLU A 47 -10.13 17.04 13.70
C GLU A 47 -11.03 15.90 13.25
N VAL A 48 -12.34 16.16 13.21
CA VAL A 48 -13.30 15.24 12.61
C VAL A 48 -14.16 16.04 11.64
N ASP A 49 -14.27 15.55 10.42
CA ASP A 49 -15.19 16.03 9.40
C ASP A 49 -16.23 14.96 9.11
N LEU A 50 -17.48 15.39 8.95
CA LEU A 50 -18.58 14.53 8.55
C LEU A 50 -19.35 15.26 7.45
N ALA A 51 -19.59 14.57 6.34
CA ALA A 51 -20.38 15.07 5.24
C ALA A 51 -21.29 13.98 4.69
N PHE A 52 -22.40 14.38 4.08
CA PHE A 52 -23.29 13.48 3.36
C PHE A 52 -23.55 13.99 1.95
N ALA A 53 -23.87 13.08 1.03
CA ALA A 53 -24.39 13.39 -0.30
C ALA A 53 -25.77 12.79 -0.47
N GLY A 54 -26.69 13.56 -1.07
CA GLY A 54 -27.98 13.06 -1.53
C GLY A 54 -27.90 12.52 -2.96
N PRO A 55 -29.05 12.39 -3.66
CA PRO A 55 -29.10 11.96 -5.06
C PRO A 55 -28.40 12.90 -6.05
N ASP A 56 -28.12 14.13 -5.64
CA ASP A 56 -27.37 15.12 -6.41
C ASP A 56 -25.85 14.92 -6.37
N GLY A 57 -25.36 13.97 -5.55
CA GLY A 57 -23.93 13.67 -5.38
C GLY A 57 -23.14 14.75 -4.65
N GLN A 58 -23.76 15.86 -4.24
CA GLN A 58 -23.05 16.97 -3.62
C GLN A 58 -22.78 16.69 -2.15
N LEU A 59 -21.50 16.65 -1.76
CA LEU A 59 -21.10 16.53 -0.36
C LEU A 59 -21.43 17.80 0.43
N ARG A 60 -22.21 17.64 1.49
CA ARG A 60 -22.62 18.71 2.42
C ARG A 60 -22.09 18.41 3.81
N PRO A 61 -21.29 19.31 4.40
CA PRO A 61 -20.78 19.10 5.74
C PRO A 61 -21.91 19.16 6.76
N VAL A 62 -21.82 18.28 7.76
CA VAL A 62 -22.67 18.27 8.95
C VAL A 62 -21.79 18.22 10.18
N ARG A 63 -22.31 18.67 11.31
CA ARG A 63 -21.57 18.62 12.56
C ARG A 63 -21.41 17.16 13.00
N PRO A 64 -20.18 16.65 13.21
CA PRO A 64 -19.98 15.31 13.74
C PRO A 64 -20.59 15.18 15.14
N PRO A 65 -21.38 14.13 15.43
CA PRO A 65 -21.81 13.82 16.78
C PRO A 65 -20.61 13.60 17.72
N MET A 66 -20.72 14.04 18.98
CA MET A 66 -19.64 13.87 19.96
C MET A 66 -19.28 12.40 20.19
N ASP A 67 -20.27 11.52 20.20
CA ASP A 67 -20.06 10.08 20.38
C ASP A 67 -19.20 9.51 19.25
N VAL A 68 -19.42 9.95 18.00
CA VAL A 68 -18.60 9.55 16.84
C VAL A 68 -17.13 9.94 17.04
N VAL A 69 -16.88 11.17 17.50
CA VAL A 69 -15.52 11.67 17.80
C VAL A 69 -14.85 10.82 18.90
N GLN A 70 -15.60 10.52 19.97
CA GLN A 70 -15.11 9.70 21.08
C GLN A 70 -14.83 8.25 20.67
N MET A 71 -15.70 7.66 19.86
CA MET A 71 -15.57 6.28 19.40
C MET A 71 -14.39 6.10 18.45
N PHE A 72 -14.13 7.06 17.55
CA PHE A 72 -12.90 7.05 16.76
C PHE A 72 -11.65 7.16 17.65
N GLY A 73 -11.67 8.04 18.66
CA GLY A 73 -10.58 8.14 19.63
C GLY A 73 -10.35 6.85 20.41
N HIS A 74 -11.42 6.15 20.79
CA HIS A 74 -11.36 4.86 21.45
C HIS A 74 -10.80 3.78 20.51
N LEU A 75 -11.27 3.73 19.25
CA LEU A 75 -10.78 2.81 18.23
C LEU A 75 -9.29 3.03 17.98
N ARG A 76 -8.86 4.28 17.88
CA ARG A 76 -7.46 4.66 17.71
C ARG A 76 -6.58 4.18 18.85
N GLY A 77 -7.03 4.37 20.08
CA GLY A 77 -6.33 3.87 21.26
C GLY A 77 -6.26 2.35 21.29
N GLY A 78 -7.35 1.68 20.92
CA GLY A 78 -7.44 0.23 20.89
C GLY A 78 -6.67 -0.44 19.75
N MET A 79 -6.38 0.28 18.67
CA MET A 79 -5.58 -0.20 17.53
C MET A 79 -4.08 0.07 17.68
N TYR A 80 -3.66 0.65 18.80
CA TYR A 80 -2.25 0.83 19.11
C TYR A 80 -1.54 -0.52 19.25
N HIS A 81 -0.40 -0.65 18.59
CA HIS A 81 0.48 -1.80 18.76
C HIS A 81 1.95 -1.34 18.85
N PRO A 82 2.75 -1.82 19.81
CA PRO A 82 4.10 -1.30 20.09
C PRO A 82 5.05 -1.37 18.89
N ASP A 83 4.87 -2.32 17.97
CA ASP A 83 5.73 -2.49 16.79
C ASP A 83 5.38 -1.61 15.58
N ARG A 84 4.27 -0.86 15.63
CA ARG A 84 3.76 -0.02 14.53
C ARG A 84 3.22 1.34 14.97
N GLY A 85 2.88 1.52 16.25
CA GLY A 85 2.14 2.66 16.75
C GLY A 85 0.64 2.55 16.46
N THR A 86 -0.02 3.71 16.34
CA THR A 86 -1.41 3.82 15.88
C THR A 86 -1.50 4.70 14.63
N TRP A 87 -2.67 4.77 14.03
CA TRP A 87 -2.95 5.57 12.85
C TRP A 87 -3.16 7.06 13.18
N LEU A 88 -2.91 7.91 12.19
CA LEU A 88 -3.03 9.38 12.26
C LEU A 88 -4.32 9.88 11.61
N SER A 89 -4.82 9.17 10.60
CA SER A 89 -6.11 9.47 9.98
C SER A 89 -6.92 8.21 9.69
N ALA A 90 -8.24 8.37 9.69
CA ALA A 90 -9.19 7.35 9.25
C ALA A 90 -10.23 7.99 8.32
N THR A 91 -10.45 7.38 7.16
CA THR A 91 -11.54 7.75 6.24
C THR A 91 -12.61 6.67 6.34
N TYR A 92 -13.83 7.06 6.66
CA TYR A 92 -14.97 6.16 6.77
C TYR A 92 -16.02 6.59 5.75
N GLU A 93 -16.42 5.68 4.88
CA GLU A 93 -17.45 5.94 3.88
C GLU A 93 -18.60 4.96 4.04
N ILE A 94 -19.83 5.45 3.94
CA ILE A 94 -21.04 4.63 3.91
C ILE A 94 -21.76 4.94 2.61
N GLU A 95 -22.10 3.90 1.86
CA GLU A 95 -22.97 3.97 0.70
C GLU A 95 -24.28 3.25 1.00
N ALA A 96 -25.39 3.91 0.71
CA ALA A 96 -26.71 3.33 0.87
C ALA A 96 -26.83 2.07 -0.03
N PRO A 97 -27.49 0.98 0.43
CA PRO A 97 -28.29 0.91 1.66
C PRO A 97 -27.52 0.49 2.93
N ALA A 98 -26.31 -0.08 2.82
CA ALA A 98 -25.56 -0.56 3.99
C ALA A 98 -24.05 -0.80 3.76
N ALA A 99 -23.54 -0.54 2.55
CA ALA A 99 -22.13 -0.78 2.26
C ALA A 99 -21.29 0.28 2.99
N PHE A 100 -20.17 -0.13 3.57
CA PHE A 100 -19.25 0.82 4.16
C PHE A 100 -17.80 0.35 4.00
N THR A 101 -16.90 1.32 3.94
CA THR A 101 -15.45 1.12 3.93
C THR A 101 -14.82 1.98 5.03
N VAL A 102 -13.71 1.50 5.58
CA VAL A 102 -12.91 2.29 6.52
C VAL A 102 -11.43 2.05 6.24
N ASP A 103 -10.71 3.13 5.98
CA ASP A 103 -9.29 3.12 5.64
C ASP A 103 -8.52 3.87 6.72
N PHE A 104 -7.50 3.24 7.28
CA PHE A 104 -6.63 3.82 8.29
C PHE A 104 -5.27 4.13 7.69
N ASN A 105 -4.77 5.33 7.93
CA ASN A 105 -3.46 5.77 7.47
C ASN A 105 -2.58 6.17 8.66
N ALA A 106 -1.37 5.63 8.69
CA ALA A 106 -0.32 5.95 9.66
C ALA A 106 0.95 6.53 9.02
N GLU A 107 1.03 6.51 7.69
CA GLU A 107 2.25 6.75 6.92
C GLU A 107 2.21 8.13 6.26
N ASP A 108 1.13 8.44 5.56
CA ASP A 108 0.97 9.71 4.87
C ASP A 108 0.61 10.83 5.83
N GLU A 109 1.04 12.05 5.52
CA GLU A 109 0.66 13.21 6.32
C GLU A 109 -0.84 13.51 6.15
N PRO A 110 -1.65 13.56 7.23
CA PRO A 110 -3.06 13.91 7.11
C PRO A 110 -3.24 15.33 6.59
N ARG A 111 -4.28 15.54 5.78
CA ARG A 111 -4.66 16.88 5.31
C ARG A 111 -5.34 17.68 6.43
N TRP A 112 -4.56 18.43 7.20
CA TRP A 112 -5.05 19.26 8.29
C TRP A 112 -5.75 20.52 7.79
N ARG A 113 -6.85 20.92 8.45
CA ARG A 113 -7.36 22.30 8.28
C ARG A 113 -6.43 23.29 8.95
N ASN A 114 -5.99 22.95 10.16
CA ASN A 114 -4.98 23.70 10.90
C ASN A 114 -3.90 22.73 11.35
N ALA A 115 -2.73 22.80 10.71
CA ALA A 115 -1.63 21.89 11.01
C ALA A 115 -1.26 21.95 12.50
N PRO A 116 -1.17 20.80 13.19
CA PRO A 116 -0.72 20.75 14.58
C PRO A 116 0.70 21.33 14.71
N PRO A 117 1.01 22.04 15.79
CA PRO A 117 2.39 22.46 16.05
C PRO A 117 3.28 21.22 16.28
N PRO A 118 4.61 21.32 16.08
CA PRO A 118 5.56 20.22 16.29
C PRO A 118 5.43 19.52 17.65
N ILE A 119 5.05 20.24 18.70
CA ILE A 119 4.82 19.67 20.03
C ILE A 119 3.68 18.63 20.03
N GLY A 120 2.62 18.83 19.22
CA GLY A 120 1.53 17.86 19.10
C GLY A 120 1.99 16.54 18.49
N PHE A 121 2.91 16.60 17.52
CA PHE A 121 3.55 15.44 16.92
C PHE A 121 4.54 14.74 17.85
N ARG A 122 5.15 15.46 18.81
CA ARG A 122 5.98 14.86 19.87
C ARG A 122 5.12 14.18 20.93
N ASP A 123 4.06 14.85 21.39
CA ASP A 123 3.07 14.29 22.32
C ASP A 123 2.43 13.02 21.77
N GLU A 124 2.21 12.97 20.46
CA GLU A 124 1.76 11.78 19.75
C GLU A 124 2.72 10.60 19.91
N LEU A 125 4.02 10.78 19.64
CA LEU A 125 5.03 9.72 19.81
C LEU A 125 5.20 9.31 21.28
N GLN A 126 4.97 10.23 22.22
CA GLN A 126 4.97 9.91 23.65
C GLN A 126 3.75 9.07 24.06
N THR A 127 2.59 9.36 23.48
CA THR A 127 1.33 8.68 23.80
C THR A 127 1.22 7.32 23.10
N PHE A 128 1.66 7.27 21.84
CA PHE A 128 1.66 6.07 21.00
C PHE A 128 3.08 5.82 20.44
N PRO A 129 3.99 5.30 21.29
CA PRO A 129 5.34 4.98 20.88
C PRO A 129 5.36 4.03 19.67
N ARG A 130 6.23 4.31 18.72
CA ARG A 130 6.45 3.45 17.56
C ARG A 130 7.94 3.32 17.28
N PRO A 131 8.41 2.19 16.76
CA PRO A 131 9.82 2.02 16.43
C PRO A 131 10.26 3.10 15.45
N ASP A 132 11.53 3.50 15.53
CA ASP A 132 12.07 4.56 14.67
C ASP A 132 11.66 4.34 13.22
N ARG A 133 11.84 3.12 12.67
CA ARG A 133 11.47 2.74 11.30
C ARG A 133 10.01 3.01 10.88
N GLN A 134 9.09 3.08 11.84
CA GLN A 134 7.66 3.32 11.61
C GLN A 134 7.25 4.81 11.74
N ILE A 135 8.21 5.69 12.00
CA ILE A 135 7.99 7.14 11.96
C ILE A 135 8.23 7.59 10.51
N PRO A 136 7.27 8.20 9.80
CA PRO A 136 7.49 8.71 8.46
C PRO A 136 8.48 9.89 8.43
N ASP A 137 9.14 10.11 7.30
CA ASP A 137 10.17 11.17 7.18
C ASP A 137 9.61 12.58 7.37
N TRP A 138 8.41 12.88 6.88
CA TRP A 138 7.75 14.16 7.12
C TRP A 138 7.55 14.42 8.63
N TRP A 139 7.24 13.37 9.39
CA TRP A 139 7.04 13.47 10.84
C TRP A 139 8.38 13.64 11.54
N ARG A 140 9.41 12.88 11.15
CA ARG A 140 10.79 13.06 11.67
C ARG A 140 11.27 14.49 11.50
N GLN A 141 11.11 15.05 10.29
CA GLN A 141 11.49 16.44 10.00
C GLN A 141 10.75 17.42 10.92
N ARG A 142 9.45 17.24 11.15
CA ARG A 142 8.67 18.09 12.05
C ARG A 142 9.16 18.07 13.49
N VAL A 143 9.53 16.89 14.00
CA VAL A 143 9.94 16.74 15.40
C VAL A 143 11.45 16.87 15.63
N GLY A 144 12.21 17.10 14.56
CA GLY A 144 13.67 17.25 14.61
C GLY A 144 14.42 15.94 14.83
N LEU A 145 13.83 14.81 14.43
CA LEU A 145 14.53 13.52 14.42
C LEU A 145 15.42 13.42 13.17
N PRO A 146 16.59 12.79 13.28
CA PRO A 146 17.43 12.54 12.11
C PRO A 146 16.68 11.64 11.12
N PRO A 147 16.87 11.82 9.80
CA PRO A 147 16.36 10.87 8.82
C PRO A 147 16.93 9.49 9.13
N LEU A 148 16.20 8.42 8.79
CA LEU A 148 16.82 7.10 8.85
C LEU A 148 18.04 7.08 7.92
N PRO A 149 19.11 6.37 8.31
CA PRO A 149 20.11 6.01 7.32
C PRO A 149 19.38 5.30 6.18
N ALA A 150 19.68 5.70 4.94
CA ALA A 150 19.32 4.89 3.79
C ALA A 150 19.77 3.45 4.08
N PRO A 151 19.00 2.42 3.71
CA PRO A 151 19.51 1.05 3.79
C PRO A 151 20.91 1.08 3.18
N GLU A 152 21.92 0.73 3.99
CA GLU A 152 23.29 0.69 3.49
C GLU A 152 23.22 -0.11 2.20
N PRO A 153 23.78 0.40 1.07
CA PRO A 153 23.92 -0.43 -0.10
C PRO A 153 24.58 -1.70 0.42
N GLU A 154 23.91 -2.85 0.27
CA GLU A 154 24.51 -4.14 0.58
C GLU A 154 25.93 -4.07 0.01
N PRO A 155 26.97 -4.38 0.80
CA PRO A 155 28.34 -4.25 0.33
C PRO A 155 28.38 -4.93 -1.03
N ALA A 156 28.64 -4.14 -2.08
CA ALA A 156 28.74 -4.65 -3.43
C ALA A 156 29.61 -5.91 -3.32
N PRO A 157 29.18 -7.06 -3.87
CA PRO A 157 29.90 -8.32 -3.69
C PRO A 157 31.36 -8.01 -3.95
N GLN A 158 32.17 -8.14 -2.90
CA GLN A 158 33.60 -7.85 -2.99
C GLN A 158 34.04 -8.67 -4.18
N GLN A 159 34.55 -7.99 -5.22
CA GLN A 159 35.20 -8.69 -6.33
C GLN A 159 36.42 -9.36 -5.70
N GLU A 160 36.20 -10.56 -5.16
CA GLU A 160 37.24 -11.50 -4.83
C GLU A 160 38.03 -11.64 -6.12
N PHE A 161 39.27 -11.15 -6.10
CA PHE A 161 40.25 -11.46 -7.12
C PHE A 161 40.23 -12.98 -7.31
N GLN A 162 39.63 -13.43 -8.41
CA GLN A 162 39.54 -14.84 -8.74
C GLN A 162 40.96 -15.38 -8.91
N VAL A 163 41.43 -16.10 -7.89
CA VAL A 163 42.55 -17.03 -8.01
C VAL A 163 42.04 -18.22 -8.83
N PRO A 164 42.73 -18.64 -9.91
CA PRO A 164 42.27 -19.75 -10.74
C PRO A 164 42.16 -21.06 -9.94
N PRO A 165 41.24 -21.97 -10.30
CA PRO A 165 40.77 -23.02 -9.40
C PRO A 165 41.82 -24.14 -9.25
N VAL A 166 42.22 -24.42 -8.01
CA VAL A 166 42.80 -25.72 -7.64
C VAL A 166 41.64 -26.64 -7.30
N VAL A 167 41.44 -27.64 -8.14
CA VAL A 167 40.49 -28.73 -7.92
C VAL A 167 41.03 -29.63 -6.81
N THR A 168 40.32 -29.72 -5.68
CA THR A 168 40.46 -30.87 -4.78
C THR A 168 39.07 -31.37 -4.39
N PRO A 169 38.77 -32.67 -4.59
CA PRO A 169 37.48 -33.27 -4.30
C PRO A 169 37.42 -33.62 -2.81
N ASP A 170 36.37 -33.17 -2.12
CA ASP A 170 35.62 -33.85 -1.05
C ASP A 170 34.95 -32.78 -0.17
N GLN A 171 33.75 -32.38 -0.57
CA GLN A 171 32.76 -31.73 0.30
C GLN A 171 31.41 -31.78 -0.41
N PRO A 172 30.38 -32.43 0.17
CA PRO A 172 29.03 -32.36 -0.38
C PRO A 172 28.54 -30.92 -0.30
N ALA A 173 28.44 -30.27 -1.46
CA ALA A 173 27.90 -28.94 -1.60
C ALA A 173 26.46 -28.91 -1.06
N GLN A 174 26.25 -28.17 0.03
CA GLN A 174 24.92 -27.68 0.37
C GLN A 174 24.61 -26.53 -0.59
N VAL A 175 23.98 -26.89 -1.70
CA VAL A 175 23.20 -25.97 -2.53
C VAL A 175 21.94 -25.60 -1.77
N ALA A 176 21.96 -24.47 -1.06
CA ALA A 176 20.75 -23.81 -0.62
C ALA A 176 20.37 -22.76 -1.69
N GLY A 177 19.67 -23.21 -2.73
CA GLY A 177 18.88 -22.31 -3.55
C GLY A 177 17.65 -21.89 -2.76
N SER A 178 17.42 -20.59 -2.58
CA SER A 178 16.10 -20.08 -2.23
C SER A 178 15.40 -19.66 -3.52
N ASN A 179 14.42 -20.49 -3.89
CA ASN A 179 13.55 -20.36 -5.05
C ASN A 179 12.48 -19.27 -4.82
N GLU A 180 12.88 -18.06 -4.41
CA GLU A 180 11.97 -16.99 -4.01
C GLU A 180 11.47 -16.21 -5.24
N LEU A 181 10.22 -16.47 -5.64
CA LEU A 181 9.51 -15.66 -6.63
C LEU A 181 9.37 -14.20 -6.15
N ARG A 182 9.63 -13.24 -7.04
CA ARG A 182 9.51 -11.80 -6.77
C ARG A 182 8.24 -11.21 -7.37
N THR A 183 7.56 -10.30 -6.67
CA THR A 183 6.37 -9.61 -7.19
C THR A 183 6.73 -8.20 -7.65
N ALA A 184 6.47 -7.89 -8.92
CA ALA A 184 6.75 -6.60 -9.52
C ALA A 184 5.74 -5.52 -9.12
N ARG A 185 6.24 -4.31 -8.88
CA ARG A 185 5.41 -3.15 -8.53
C ARG A 185 4.87 -2.45 -9.79
N VAL A 186 3.57 -2.18 -9.80
CA VAL A 186 2.89 -1.49 -10.91
C VAL A 186 3.38 -0.03 -11.06
N TYR A 187 3.60 0.67 -9.95
CA TYR A 187 4.18 2.01 -9.91
C TYR A 187 5.03 2.18 -8.63
N ASP A 188 5.84 3.25 -8.54
CA ASP A 188 6.79 3.45 -7.42
C ASP A 188 6.16 4.11 -6.18
N GLY A 189 5.00 4.75 -6.35
CA GLY A 189 4.22 5.32 -5.25
C GLY A 189 3.13 6.25 -5.76
N LYS A 190 2.53 7.02 -4.86
CA LYS A 190 1.64 8.16 -5.16
C LYS A 190 2.18 9.38 -4.43
N ASN A 191 2.07 10.57 -5.03
CA ASN A 191 2.43 11.83 -4.38
C ASN A 191 1.26 12.33 -3.53
N ASP A 192 1.49 13.42 -2.77
CA ASP A 192 0.50 14.02 -1.87
C ASP A 192 -0.83 14.44 -2.54
N ASP A 193 -0.85 14.58 -3.87
CA ASP A 193 -2.03 14.88 -4.69
C ASP A 193 -2.79 13.64 -5.16
N GLY A 194 -2.33 12.44 -4.78
CA GLY A 194 -2.88 11.16 -5.25
C GLY A 194 -2.48 10.81 -6.68
N ARG A 195 -1.56 11.58 -7.30
CA ARG A 195 -1.01 11.24 -8.61
C ARG A 195 0.07 10.20 -8.44
N ILE A 196 0.02 9.18 -9.29
CA ILE A 196 0.97 8.09 -9.27
C ILE A 196 2.38 8.64 -9.58
N ILE A 197 3.32 8.41 -8.66
CA ILE A 197 4.74 8.70 -8.85
C ILE A 197 5.37 7.51 -9.55
N VAL A 198 6.10 7.85 -10.59
CA VAL A 198 6.86 6.90 -11.40
C VAL A 198 8.22 7.54 -11.56
N ASN A 199 9.15 7.18 -10.69
CA ASN A 199 10.50 7.69 -10.74
C ASN A 199 11.41 6.61 -11.33
N ARG A 200 11.06 6.18 -12.55
CA ARG A 200 11.79 5.17 -13.30
C ARG A 200 12.37 5.80 -14.55
N GLN A 201 13.49 5.25 -14.99
CA GLN A 201 14.03 5.58 -16.29
C GLN A 201 13.00 5.21 -17.37
N PRO A 202 12.70 6.11 -18.32
CA PRO A 202 11.86 5.77 -19.46
C PRO A 202 12.43 4.56 -20.19
N VAL A 203 11.57 3.58 -20.52
CA VAL A 203 11.97 2.44 -21.34
C VAL A 203 12.28 2.96 -22.75
N ASP A 204 13.41 2.53 -23.32
CA ASP A 204 13.77 2.86 -24.70
C ASP A 204 12.64 2.38 -25.64
N PRO A 205 12.11 3.24 -26.54
CA PRO A 205 11.09 2.86 -27.50
C PRO A 205 11.43 1.60 -28.31
N GLN A 206 12.72 1.31 -28.54
CA GLN A 206 13.15 0.09 -29.23
C GLN A 206 12.94 -1.19 -28.42
N LEU A 207 12.92 -1.08 -27.09
CA LEU A 207 12.72 -2.20 -26.16
C LEU A 207 11.24 -2.39 -25.79
N MET A 208 10.38 -1.40 -26.08
CA MET A 208 9.00 -1.39 -25.64
C MET A 208 8.17 -2.53 -26.21
N ASP A 209 8.29 -2.82 -27.52
CA ASP A 209 7.59 -3.94 -28.18
C ASP A 209 8.02 -5.29 -27.62
N GLY A 210 9.33 -5.49 -27.43
CA GLY A 210 9.88 -6.73 -26.84
C GLY A 210 9.41 -6.93 -25.41
N LEU A 211 9.43 -5.87 -24.61
CA LEU A 211 9.00 -5.90 -23.22
C LEU A 211 7.50 -6.15 -23.08
N LEU A 212 6.66 -5.49 -23.89
CA LEU A 212 5.21 -5.77 -23.92
C LEU A 212 4.94 -7.23 -24.29
N ASN A 213 5.59 -7.74 -25.33
CA ASN A 213 5.43 -9.13 -25.73
C ASN A 213 5.87 -10.10 -24.62
N TYR A 214 6.96 -9.83 -23.91
CA TYR A 214 7.40 -10.62 -22.77
C TYR A 214 6.33 -10.65 -21.65
N LEU A 215 5.85 -9.48 -21.24
CA LEU A 215 4.89 -9.35 -20.15
C LEU A 215 3.53 -9.98 -20.47
N GLU A 216 3.16 -10.05 -21.75
CA GLU A 216 1.86 -10.55 -22.20
C GLU A 216 1.87 -12.00 -22.69
N SER A 217 3.03 -12.54 -23.04
CA SER A 217 3.17 -13.96 -23.41
C SER A 217 3.27 -14.87 -22.19
N ALA A 218 3.57 -14.32 -21.01
CA ALA A 218 3.71 -15.12 -19.80
C ALA A 218 2.42 -15.82 -19.35
N PRO A 219 2.50 -17.06 -18.85
CA PRO A 219 1.35 -17.79 -18.30
C PRO A 219 0.60 -16.99 -17.23
N VAL A 220 -0.73 -17.03 -17.30
CA VAL A 220 -1.62 -16.43 -16.30
C VAL A 220 -1.83 -17.45 -15.18
N VAL A 221 -1.47 -17.07 -13.95
CA VAL A 221 -1.59 -17.94 -12.76
C VAL A 221 -2.86 -17.66 -11.96
N LEU A 222 -3.37 -16.43 -12.01
CA LEU A 222 -4.62 -16.04 -11.37
C LEU A 222 -5.34 -15.03 -12.25
N ALA A 223 -6.65 -15.17 -12.43
CA ALA A 223 -7.45 -14.20 -13.16
C ALA A 223 -8.83 -14.06 -12.51
N ALA A 224 -9.23 -12.84 -12.23
CA ALA A 224 -10.62 -12.49 -11.99
C ALA A 224 -11.36 -12.32 -13.32
N ARG A 225 -12.68 -12.45 -13.28
CA ARG A 225 -13.55 -12.20 -14.44
C ARG A 225 -13.91 -10.72 -14.63
N SER A 226 -13.49 -9.85 -13.70
CA SER A 226 -13.73 -8.41 -13.69
C SER A 226 -12.45 -7.63 -14.03
N TYR A 227 -12.63 -6.34 -14.31
CA TYR A 227 -11.54 -5.38 -14.52
C TYR A 227 -11.45 -4.42 -13.32
N ASP A 228 -10.28 -3.85 -13.07
CA ASP A 228 -10.07 -2.81 -12.08
C ASP A 228 -10.19 -1.42 -12.70
N LEU A 229 -10.33 -0.41 -11.85
CA LEU A 229 -10.33 1.00 -12.24
C LEU A 229 -8.96 1.39 -12.78
N ASP A 230 -8.94 2.05 -13.93
CA ASP A 230 -7.75 2.71 -14.47
C ASP A 230 -7.48 3.99 -13.68
N GLU A 231 -6.51 3.90 -12.78
CA GLU A 231 -6.14 4.97 -11.87
C GLU A 231 -5.47 6.17 -12.57
N PHE A 232 -5.04 6.00 -13.82
CA PHE A 232 -4.50 7.07 -14.66
C PHE A 232 -5.56 7.70 -15.58
N SER A 233 -6.73 7.06 -15.71
CA SER A 233 -7.82 7.56 -16.55
C SER A 233 -8.54 8.76 -15.90
N GLN A 234 -8.69 9.83 -16.66
CA GLN A 234 -9.48 11.00 -16.25
C GLN A 234 -10.99 10.75 -16.34
N THR A 235 -11.40 9.72 -17.08
CA THR A 235 -12.81 9.34 -17.30
C THR A 235 -13.28 8.23 -16.36
N GLY A 236 -12.37 7.64 -15.58
CA GLY A 236 -12.69 6.57 -14.62
C GLY A 236 -13.02 5.24 -15.30
N GLU A 237 -12.32 4.90 -16.38
CA GLU A 237 -12.50 3.63 -17.10
C GLU A 237 -12.14 2.43 -16.23
N GLN A 238 -12.89 1.34 -16.36
CA GLN A 238 -12.64 0.08 -15.63
C GLN A 238 -12.19 -1.00 -16.62
N ASP A 239 -10.98 -0.84 -17.18
CA ASP A 239 -10.40 -1.71 -18.22
C ASP A 239 -9.09 -2.37 -17.80
N VAL A 240 -8.62 -2.16 -16.56
CA VAL A 240 -7.37 -2.73 -16.06
C VAL A 240 -7.56 -4.23 -15.79
N PRO A 241 -6.81 -5.13 -16.44
CA PRO A 241 -7.02 -6.57 -16.25
C PRO A 241 -6.60 -7.05 -14.86
N LEU A 242 -7.54 -7.64 -14.12
CA LEU A 242 -7.29 -8.29 -12.82
C LEU A 242 -6.76 -9.71 -13.01
N ASN A 243 -5.59 -9.84 -13.60
CA ASN A 243 -4.87 -11.09 -13.69
C ASN A 243 -3.44 -10.94 -13.16
N PHE A 244 -2.83 -12.06 -12.80
CA PHE A 244 -1.43 -12.16 -12.44
C PHE A 244 -0.76 -13.17 -13.36
N ARG A 245 0.46 -12.83 -13.78
CA ARG A 245 1.29 -13.63 -14.68
C ARG A 245 2.64 -13.89 -14.05
N THR A 246 3.31 -14.96 -14.50
CA THR A 246 4.66 -15.29 -14.04
C THR A 246 5.52 -15.90 -15.14
N ASP A 247 6.84 -15.69 -15.06
CA ASP A 247 7.88 -16.36 -15.85
C ASP A 247 8.66 -17.43 -15.05
N GLY A 248 8.16 -17.79 -13.86
CA GLY A 248 8.79 -18.71 -12.92
C GLY A 248 9.79 -18.05 -11.95
N THR A 249 10.07 -16.75 -12.10
CA THR A 249 10.96 -15.98 -11.22
C THR A 249 10.30 -14.68 -10.75
N TRP A 250 9.53 -14.04 -11.63
CA TRP A 250 8.75 -12.84 -11.36
C TRP A 250 7.26 -13.11 -11.47
N ILE A 251 6.49 -12.37 -10.69
CA ILE A 251 5.03 -12.29 -10.71
C ILE A 251 4.67 -10.84 -10.98
N TRP A 252 3.77 -10.59 -11.92
CA TRP A 252 3.28 -9.24 -12.18
C TRP A 252 1.78 -9.22 -12.44
N ALA A 253 1.14 -8.12 -12.05
CA ALA A 253 -0.26 -7.86 -12.34
C ALA A 253 -0.45 -7.48 -13.82
N GLY A 254 -1.63 -7.79 -14.37
CA GLY A 254 -2.07 -7.39 -15.71
C GLY A 254 -2.09 -5.88 -15.92
N ALA A 255 -2.11 -5.11 -14.83
CA ALA A 255 -1.93 -3.66 -14.83
C ALA A 255 -0.56 -3.22 -15.40
N VAL A 256 0.51 -4.01 -15.23
CA VAL A 256 1.86 -3.66 -15.68
C VAL A 256 1.95 -3.54 -17.23
N PRO A 257 1.62 -4.57 -18.02
CA PRO A 257 1.59 -4.42 -19.48
C PRO A 257 0.49 -3.46 -19.95
N HIS A 258 -0.64 -3.37 -19.23
CA HIS A 258 -1.73 -2.46 -19.57
C HIS A 258 -1.27 -0.98 -19.50
N TYR A 259 -0.67 -0.54 -18.40
CA TYR A 259 -0.20 0.83 -18.24
C TYR A 259 1.04 1.14 -19.09
N LEU A 260 1.93 0.17 -19.30
CA LEU A 260 3.02 0.33 -20.27
C LEU A 260 2.46 0.63 -21.66
N ARG A 261 1.45 -0.11 -22.12
CA ARG A 261 0.82 0.13 -23.43
C ARG A 261 0.07 1.47 -23.49
N LYS A 262 -0.81 1.72 -22.50
CA LYS A 262 -1.78 2.83 -22.56
C LYS A 262 -1.13 4.18 -22.24
N TYR A 263 -0.16 4.21 -21.33
CA TYR A 263 0.45 5.43 -20.80
C TYR A 263 1.97 5.53 -21.00
N GLY A 264 2.60 4.51 -21.61
CA GLY A 264 4.06 4.45 -21.71
C GLY A 264 4.73 4.29 -20.35
N LEU A 265 4.00 3.75 -19.37
CA LEU A 265 4.46 3.65 -17.99
C LEU A 265 5.58 2.61 -17.88
N PRO A 266 6.83 2.98 -17.54
CA PRO A 266 7.91 2.01 -17.41
C PRO A 266 7.62 0.99 -16.29
N PRO A 267 7.78 -0.33 -16.56
CA PRO A 267 7.79 -1.35 -15.51
C PRO A 267 9.00 -1.21 -14.59
N GLU A 268 9.01 -1.97 -13.51
CA GLU A 268 10.09 -1.94 -12.52
C GLU A 268 11.45 -2.21 -13.19
N PRO A 269 12.51 -1.41 -12.94
CA PRO A 269 13.78 -1.55 -13.63
C PRO A 269 14.41 -2.93 -13.51
N GLU A 270 14.26 -3.60 -12.36
CA GLU A 270 14.73 -4.97 -12.16
C GLU A 270 13.98 -5.98 -13.04
N LEU A 271 12.66 -5.80 -13.22
CA LEU A 271 11.86 -6.63 -14.13
C LEU A 271 12.28 -6.40 -15.58
N VAL A 272 12.54 -5.15 -15.97
CA VAL A 272 13.04 -4.82 -17.32
C VAL A 272 14.41 -5.46 -17.56
N ALA A 273 15.33 -5.34 -16.60
CA ALA A 273 16.65 -5.98 -16.69
C ALA A 273 16.53 -7.52 -16.74
N HIS A 274 15.59 -8.10 -16.00
CA HIS A 274 15.30 -9.53 -16.05
C HIS A 274 14.81 -9.95 -17.45
N ALA A 275 13.80 -9.27 -17.99
CA ALA A 275 13.27 -9.53 -19.32
C ALA A 275 14.35 -9.38 -20.41
N MET A 276 15.22 -8.36 -20.31
CA MET A 276 16.35 -8.16 -21.20
C MET A 276 17.36 -9.31 -21.13
N SER A 277 17.69 -9.80 -19.93
CA SER A 277 18.62 -10.93 -19.77
C SER A 277 18.07 -12.25 -20.34
N ARG A 278 16.73 -12.36 -20.45
CA ARG A 278 16.03 -13.47 -21.11
C ARG A 278 15.70 -13.21 -22.58
N ASN A 279 16.26 -12.15 -23.18
CA ASN A 279 15.98 -11.75 -24.56
C ASN A 279 14.48 -11.59 -24.86
N PHE A 280 13.69 -11.15 -23.88
CA PHE A 280 12.24 -10.99 -23.99
C PHE A 280 11.50 -12.29 -24.38
N GLN A 281 12.00 -13.44 -23.92
CA GLN A 281 11.35 -14.74 -24.10
C GLN A 281 10.97 -15.34 -22.76
N VAL A 282 9.68 -15.64 -22.58
CA VAL A 282 9.21 -16.40 -21.42
C VAL A 282 9.53 -17.87 -21.66
N GLY A 283 10.38 -18.44 -20.81
CA GLY A 283 10.70 -19.87 -20.84
C GLY A 283 9.54 -20.74 -20.34
N GLU A 284 9.74 -22.05 -20.33
CA GLU A 284 8.76 -22.97 -19.72
C GLU A 284 8.65 -22.70 -18.22
N VAL A 285 7.45 -22.34 -17.77
CA VAL A 285 7.14 -22.13 -16.35
C VAL A 285 6.66 -23.44 -15.76
N ASN A 286 7.45 -24.03 -14.87
CA ASN A 286 7.09 -25.25 -14.16
C ASN A 286 5.85 -25.05 -13.28
N GLU A 287 5.05 -26.10 -13.11
CA GLU A 287 3.82 -26.07 -12.30
C GLU A 287 4.10 -25.62 -10.86
N GLN A 288 5.23 -26.03 -10.28
CA GLN A 288 5.66 -25.62 -8.93
C GLN A 288 5.83 -24.10 -8.78
N ALA A 289 6.35 -23.39 -9.79
CA ALA A 289 6.46 -21.94 -9.71
C ALA A 289 5.09 -21.26 -9.91
N GLN A 290 4.18 -21.87 -10.67
CA GLN A 290 2.81 -21.37 -10.80
C GLN A 290 2.05 -21.49 -9.48
N ASP A 291 2.12 -22.65 -8.81
CA ASP A 291 1.51 -22.86 -7.50
C ASP A 291 2.09 -21.90 -6.44
N LEU A 292 3.41 -21.76 -6.41
CA LEU A 292 4.07 -20.83 -5.47
C LEU A 292 3.67 -19.37 -5.76
N ALA A 293 3.49 -19.00 -7.02
CA ALA A 293 3.00 -17.68 -7.39
C ALA A 293 1.57 -17.43 -6.88
N VAL A 294 0.68 -18.43 -7.02
CA VAL A 294 -0.69 -18.35 -6.48
C VAL A 294 -0.68 -18.20 -4.96
N SER A 295 0.15 -18.95 -4.24
CA SER A 295 0.31 -18.83 -2.79
C SER A 295 0.75 -17.43 -2.35
N ILE A 296 1.72 -16.84 -3.05
CA ILE A 296 2.21 -15.48 -2.76
C ILE A 296 1.10 -14.43 -2.98
N ILE A 297 0.32 -14.55 -4.06
CA ILE A 297 -0.75 -13.60 -4.39
C ILE A 297 -1.93 -13.72 -3.42
N THR A 298 -2.28 -14.94 -3.00
CA THR A 298 -3.44 -15.20 -2.13
C THR A 298 -3.13 -15.08 -0.63
N GLY A 299 -1.86 -14.87 -0.26
CA GLY A 299 -1.41 -14.78 1.14
C GLY A 299 -1.53 -16.11 1.89
N GLN A 300 -1.57 -17.23 1.18
CA GLN A 300 -1.61 -18.59 1.74
C GLN A 300 -0.18 -19.13 1.77
N GLY A 301 0.58 -18.76 2.80
CA GLY A 301 1.97 -19.18 3.03
C GLY A 301 2.31 -19.25 4.50
#